data_AF-A0A453SDE5-F1
#
_entry.id   AF-A0A453SDE5-F1
#
_cell.length_a   1.000
_cell.length_b   1.000
_cell.length_c   1.000
_cell.angle_alpha   90.00
_cell.angle_beta   90.00
_cell.angle_gamma   90.00
#
_symmetry.space_group_name_H-M   'P 1'
#
loop_
_entity.id
_entity.type
_entity.pdbx_description
1 polymer ?
#
loop_
_entity_poly.entity_id
_entity_poly.type
_entity_poly.pdbx_seq_one_letter_code
_entity_poly.pdbx_strand_id
1 'polypeptide(L)'
;MQPSYPRTAFIRKGWVTRQLLKCVVFTGLMGFIIEQYINPIVQNSKHPLKGNFLDAIERVLKLSVPTLYVWLCMFYSFFHLWLNILAELLRFGDREFYKDWWNAKTVEEYWRMWNMVIFSPILKNSYSGLTGNFLPADR
;
A
#
# COMPACT_ATOMS: atom_id res chain seq x y z
N MET A 1 -9.69 -9.87 24.96
CA MET A 1 -8.59 -8.92 25.25
C MET A 1 -7.28 -9.54 24.76
N GLN A 2 -6.56 -8.89 23.84
CA GLN A 2 -5.28 -9.42 23.34
C GLN A 2 -4.17 -8.82 24.23
N PRO A 3 -3.50 -9.58 25.12
CA PRO A 3 -2.89 -8.98 26.32
C PRO A 3 -1.53 -8.30 26.09
N SER A 4 -0.83 -8.54 24.98
CA SER A 4 0.45 -7.89 24.74
C SER A 4 0.87 -8.04 23.29
N TYR A 5 1.15 -6.92 22.62
CA TYR A 5 1.80 -6.94 21.30
C TYR A 5 3.29 -7.23 21.50
N PRO A 6 3.89 -8.14 20.71
CA PRO A 6 5.33 -8.38 20.78
C PRO A 6 6.07 -7.07 20.50
N ARG A 7 6.90 -6.63 21.45
CA ARG A 7 7.69 -5.39 21.33
C ARG A 7 9.15 -5.73 21.03
N THR A 8 9.78 -4.91 20.20
CA THR A 8 11.24 -5.02 20.00
C THR A 8 12.01 -4.45 21.20
N ALA A 9 13.04 -5.20 21.64
CA ALA A 9 13.84 -4.86 22.81
C ALA A 9 14.61 -3.54 22.65
N PHE A 10 15.04 -3.18 21.44
CA PHE A 10 15.75 -1.92 21.16
C PHE A 10 15.43 -1.39 19.75
N ILE A 11 15.47 -0.07 19.60
CA ILE A 11 15.32 0.60 18.30
C ILE A 11 16.66 0.58 17.57
N ARG A 12 16.75 -0.10 16.43
CA ARG A 12 17.96 -0.12 15.60
C ARG A 12 18.05 1.14 14.74
N LYS A 13 18.44 2.26 15.36
CA LYS A 13 18.50 3.59 14.72
C LYS A 13 19.26 3.59 13.39
N GLY A 14 20.40 2.89 13.31
CA GLY A 14 21.19 2.79 12.07
C GLY A 14 20.50 2.01 10.94
N TRP A 15 19.62 1.07 11.26
CA TRP A 15 18.79 0.38 10.26
C TRP A 15 17.67 1.29 9.77
N VAL A 16 17.03 2.02 10.69
CA VAL A 16 15.98 3.00 10.39
C VAL A 16 16.49 4.10 9.48
N THR A 17 17.63 4.72 9.78
CA THR A 17 18.18 5.82 8.97
C THR A 17 18.53 5.35 7.56
N ARG A 18 19.07 4.13 7.41
CA ARG A 18 19.31 3.53 6.08
C ARG A 18 18.02 3.31 5.30
N GLN A 19 16.97 2.83 5.97
CA GLN A 19 15.66 2.61 5.34
C GLN A 19 14.97 3.93 4.98
N LEU A 20 15.12 4.96 5.82
CA LEU A 20 14.62 6.31 5.57
C LEU A 20 15.33 6.95 4.38
N LEU A 21 16.65 6.84 4.28
CA LEU A 21 17.40 7.34 3.14
C LEU A 21 16.93 6.69 1.84
N LYS A 22 16.75 5.36 1.83
CA LYS A 22 16.18 4.64 0.69
C LYS A 22 14.78 5.16 0.34
N CYS A 23 13.94 5.41 1.34
CA CYS A 23 12.59 5.95 1.14
C CYS A 23 12.64 7.33 0.46
N VAL A 24 13.46 8.25 0.97
CA VAL A 24 13.59 9.60 0.40
C VAL A 24 14.11 9.56 -1.03
N VAL A 25 15.12 8.71 -1.32
CA VAL A 25 15.64 8.54 -2.67
C VAL A 25 14.58 7.97 -3.61
N PHE A 26 13.86 6.91 -3.21
CA PHE A 26 12.79 6.32 -4.03
C PHE A 26 11.63 7.30 -4.27
N THR A 27 11.19 8.03 -3.24
CA THR A 27 10.14 9.05 -3.38
C THR A 27 10.60 10.22 -4.26
N GLY A 28 11.85 10.65 -4.13
CA GLY A 28 12.43 11.69 -4.99
C GLY A 28 12.54 11.25 -6.45
N LEU A 29 13.00 10.02 -6.71
CA LEU A 29 13.05 9.44 -8.05
C LEU A 29 11.64 9.29 -8.66
N MET A 30 10.66 8.88 -7.87
CA MET A 30 9.26 8.88 -8.31
C MET A 30 8.76 10.28 -8.67
N GLY A 31 9.02 11.28 -7.82
CA GLY A 31 8.67 12.66 -8.10
C GLY A 31 9.30 13.16 -9.40
N PHE A 32 10.56 12.81 -9.64
CA PHE A 32 11.27 13.10 -10.88
C PHE A 32 10.62 12.42 -12.09
N ILE A 33 10.21 11.15 -11.98
CA ILE A 33 9.49 10.44 -13.05
C ILE A 33 8.13 11.10 -13.33
N ILE A 34 7.40 11.52 -12.29
CA ILE A 34 6.11 12.20 -12.44
C ILE A 34 6.30 13.53 -13.18
N GLU A 35 7.28 14.34 -12.77
CA GLU A 35 7.61 15.61 -13.44
C GLU A 35 8.07 15.41 -14.89
N GLN A 36 8.93 14.43 -15.16
CA GLN A 36 9.49 14.22 -16.49
C GLN A 36 8.55 13.47 -17.45
N TYR A 37 7.63 12.65 -16.95
CA TYR A 37 6.76 11.82 -17.80
C TYR A 37 5.28 12.21 -17.71
N ILE A 38 4.73 12.43 -16.51
CA ILE A 38 3.30 12.70 -16.36
C ILE A 38 2.97 14.15 -16.73
N ASN A 39 3.77 15.11 -16.26
CA ASN A 39 3.57 16.54 -16.53
C ASN A 39 3.55 16.90 -18.04
N PRO A 40 4.51 16.46 -18.88
CA PRO A 40 4.48 16.77 -20.30
C PRO A 40 3.31 16.12 -21.03
N ILE A 41 2.83 14.96 -20.57
CA ILE A 41 1.66 14.30 -21.17
C ILE A 41 0.37 15.03 -20.76
N VAL A 42 0.25 15.48 -19.51
CA VAL A 42 -0.88 16.28 -19.03
C VAL A 42 -0.97 17.62 -19.76
N GLN A 43 0.17 18.29 -19.99
CA GLN A 43 0.18 19.55 -20.76
C GLN A 43 -0.14 19.31 -22.25
N ASN A 44 0.36 18.22 -22.86
CA ASN A 44 0.01 17.85 -24.23
C ASN A 44 -1.46 17.45 -24.42
N SER A 45 -2.13 16.99 -23.36
CA SER A 45 -3.55 16.58 -23.41
C SER A 45 -4.53 17.72 -23.16
N LYS A 46 -4.07 18.93 -22.77
CA LYS A 46 -4.89 20.15 -22.76
C LYS A 46 -5.26 20.63 -24.16
N HIS A 47 -4.54 20.20 -25.20
CA HIS A 47 -4.97 20.42 -26.58
C HIS A 47 -6.11 19.45 -26.89
N PRO A 48 -7.27 19.98 -27.29
CA PRO A 48 -8.57 19.46 -26.94
C PRO A 48 -8.79 18.04 -27.45
N LEU A 49 -9.63 17.31 -26.71
CA LEU A 49 -10.36 16.10 -27.09
C LEU A 49 -11.17 16.32 -28.38
N LYS A 50 -10.49 16.66 -29.48
CA LYS A 50 -11.00 16.84 -30.85
C LYS A 50 -10.62 15.66 -31.75
N GLY A 51 -9.88 14.68 -31.21
CA GLY A 51 -9.53 13.44 -31.89
C GLY A 51 -10.59 12.37 -31.67
N ASN A 52 -10.72 11.45 -32.63
CA ASN A 52 -11.64 10.32 -32.58
C ASN A 52 -11.44 9.48 -31.31
N PHE A 53 -12.44 8.68 -30.92
CA PHE A 53 -12.42 7.82 -29.73
C PHE A 53 -11.16 6.92 -29.65
N LEU A 54 -10.59 6.56 -30.81
CA LEU A 54 -9.34 5.80 -30.93
C LEU A 54 -8.11 6.56 -30.44
N ASP A 55 -8.00 7.86 -30.72
CA ASP A 55 -6.87 8.69 -30.28
C ASP A 55 -6.88 8.86 -28.75
N ALA A 56 -8.08 8.91 -28.16
CA ALA A 56 -8.25 8.96 -26.72
C ALA A 56 -7.78 7.67 -26.05
N ILE A 57 -8.17 6.51 -26.60
CA ILE A 57 -7.74 5.19 -26.09
C ILE A 57 -6.22 5.02 -26.21
N GLU A 58 -5.61 5.40 -27.34
CA GLU A 58 -4.16 5.30 -27.54
C GLU A 58 -3.39 6.15 -26.51
N ARG A 59 -3.85 7.37 -26.24
CA ARG A 59 -3.24 8.25 -25.23
C ARG A 59 -3.40 7.69 -23.82
N VAL A 60 -4.57 7.14 -23.48
CA VAL A 60 -4.82 6.51 -22.17
C VAL A 60 -3.94 5.27 -21.98
N LEU A 61 -3.77 4.43 -23.01
CA LEU A 61 -2.89 3.26 -22.96
C LEU A 61 -1.41 3.66 -22.80
N LYS A 62 -0.96 4.71 -23.49
CA LYS A 62 0.41 5.24 -23.32
C LYS A 62 0.65 5.79 -21.91
N LEU A 63 -0.39 6.33 -21.28
CA LEU A 63 -0.36 6.85 -19.91
C LEU A 63 -0.52 5.78 -18.82
N SER A 64 -1.23 4.69 -19.11
CA SER A 64 -1.57 3.68 -18.10
C SER A 64 -0.34 2.97 -17.56
N VAL A 65 0.62 2.63 -18.43
CA VAL A 65 1.88 1.97 -18.05
C VAL A 65 2.70 2.79 -17.05
N PRO A 66 3.09 4.05 -17.34
CA PRO A 66 3.85 4.86 -16.37
C PRO A 66 3.04 5.17 -15.11
N THR A 67 1.72 5.35 -15.22
CA THR A 67 0.84 5.57 -14.05
C THR A 67 0.82 4.36 -13.12
N LEU A 68 0.65 3.15 -13.67
CA LEU A 68 0.69 1.90 -12.89
C LEU A 68 2.06 1.68 -12.26
N TYR A 69 3.15 2.00 -12.98
CA TYR A 69 4.50 1.87 -12.45
C TYR A 69 4.74 2.80 -11.25
N VAL A 70 4.40 4.09 -11.38
CA VAL A 70 4.47 5.07 -10.28
C VAL A 70 3.61 4.59 -9.11
N TRP A 71 2.41 4.07 -9.38
CA TRP A 71 1.52 3.58 -8.34
C TRP A 71 2.11 2.39 -7.57
N LEU A 72 2.71 1.42 -8.26
CA LEU A 72 3.38 0.27 -7.63
C LEU A 72 4.62 0.70 -6.81
N CYS A 73 5.41 1.64 -7.33
CA CYS A 73 6.53 2.22 -6.61
C CYS A 73 6.07 2.99 -5.37
N MET A 74 4.94 3.70 -5.45
CA MET A 74 4.33 4.40 -4.31
C MET A 74 3.95 3.40 -3.23
N PHE A 75 3.27 2.33 -3.66
CA PHE A 75 2.84 1.25 -2.79
C PHE A 75 4.03 0.65 -2.03
N TYR A 76 5.11 0.29 -2.72
CA TYR A 76 6.31 -0.23 -2.08
C TYR A 76 6.96 0.79 -1.13
N SER A 77 7.11 2.04 -1.56
CA SER A 77 7.72 3.10 -0.73
C SER A 77 6.94 3.35 0.55
N PHE A 78 5.61 3.33 0.47
CA PHE A 78 4.75 3.55 1.63
C PHE A 78 4.65 2.30 2.52
N PHE A 79 4.19 1.18 1.97
CA PHE A 79 3.92 -0.02 2.78
C PHE A 79 5.18 -0.74 3.22
N HIS A 80 6.21 -0.78 2.37
CA HIS A 80 7.43 -1.52 2.70
C HIS A 80 8.46 -0.65 3.40
N LEU A 81 8.72 0.59 2.95
CA LEU A 81 9.72 1.44 3.60
C LEU A 81 9.13 2.23 4.77
N TRP A 82 8.05 2.99 4.55
CA TRP A 82 7.49 3.88 5.58
C TRP A 82 6.88 3.14 6.77
N LEU A 83 6.05 2.12 6.56
CA LEU A 83 5.45 1.37 7.68
C LEU A 83 6.49 0.59 8.48
N ASN A 84 7.54 0.05 7.86
CA ASN A 84 8.63 -0.61 8.59
C ASN A 84 9.43 0.38 9.45
N ILE A 85 9.64 1.61 8.96
CA ILE A 85 10.25 2.68 9.75
C ILE A 85 9.35 3.02 10.94
N LEU A 86 8.06 3.23 10.70
CA LEU A 86 7.09 3.55 11.73
C LEU A 86 6.98 2.42 12.78
N ALA A 87 7.01 1.16 12.35
CA ALA A 87 7.00 -0.01 13.22
C ALA A 87 8.22 -0.03 14.16
N GLU A 88 9.41 0.23 13.62
CA GLU A 88 10.64 0.27 14.40
C GLU A 88 10.66 1.45 15.38
N LEU A 89 10.10 2.61 14.99
CA LEU A 89 9.94 3.78 15.87
C LEU A 89 8.94 3.51 17.01
N LEU A 90 7.81 2.85 16.70
CA LEU A 90 6.79 2.47 17.68
C LEU A 90 7.16 1.24 18.51
N ARG A 91 8.31 0.60 18.23
CA ARG A 91 8.74 -0.69 18.80
C ARG A 91 7.71 -1.80 18.62
N PHE A 92 6.94 -1.70 17.55
CA PHE A 92 5.93 -2.67 17.17
C PHE A 92 6.65 -3.86 16.52
N GLY A 93 6.59 -5.02 17.16
CA GLY A 93 7.28 -6.23 16.71
C GLY A 93 6.60 -6.92 15.54
N ASP A 94 5.32 -6.64 15.32
CA ASP A 94 4.54 -7.23 14.23
C ASP A 94 4.71 -6.40 12.95
N ARG A 95 5.55 -6.87 12.03
CA ARG A 95 5.94 -6.15 10.81
C ARG A 95 5.20 -6.62 9.56
N GLU A 96 4.16 -7.44 9.74
CA GLU A 96 3.40 -8.04 8.64
C GLU A 96 2.29 -7.10 8.15
N PHE A 97 2.68 -6.02 7.47
CA PHE A 97 1.75 -4.97 7.03
C PHE A 97 0.94 -5.32 5.77
N TYR A 98 1.43 -6.24 4.95
CA TYR A 98 0.79 -6.72 3.72
C TYR A 98 1.18 -8.20 3.46
N LYS A 99 0.36 -8.92 2.70
CA LYS A 99 0.64 -10.29 2.20
C LYS A 99 0.78 -10.29 0.67
N ASP A 100 0.92 -11.47 0.06
CA ASP A 100 1.04 -11.69 -1.39
C ASP A 100 -0.24 -11.33 -2.16
N TRP A 101 -0.62 -10.04 -2.13
CA TRP A 101 -1.85 -9.50 -2.73
C TRP A 101 -1.87 -9.66 -4.25
N TRP A 102 -0.71 -9.77 -4.89
CA TRP A 102 -0.59 -10.00 -6.33
C TRP A 102 -1.04 -11.41 -6.75
N ASN A 103 -1.15 -12.35 -5.81
CA ASN A 103 -1.64 -13.71 -6.06
C ASN A 103 -3.10 -13.92 -5.62
N ALA A 104 -3.79 -12.84 -5.25
CA ALA A 104 -5.19 -12.89 -4.85
C ALA A 104 -6.09 -13.32 -6.02
N LYS A 105 -7.03 -14.24 -5.75
CA LYS A 105 -7.95 -14.77 -6.77
C LYS A 105 -9.21 -13.93 -6.92
N THR A 106 -9.50 -13.08 -5.92
CA THR A 106 -10.68 -12.22 -5.89
C THR A 106 -10.28 -10.79 -5.54
N VAL A 107 -11.09 -9.81 -5.99
CA VAL A 107 -10.88 -8.39 -5.66
C VAL A 107 -10.97 -8.14 -4.16
N GLU A 108 -11.85 -8.86 -3.47
CA GLU A 108 -11.97 -8.78 -2.01
C GLU A 108 -10.70 -9.26 -1.32
N GLU A 109 -10.16 -10.41 -1.74
CA GLU A 109 -8.90 -10.94 -1.22
C GLU A 109 -7.72 -10.02 -1.51
N TYR A 110 -7.70 -9.40 -2.69
CA TYR A 110 -6.71 -8.39 -3.07
C TYR A 110 -6.68 -7.21 -2.08
N TRP A 111 -7.83 -6.60 -1.79
CA TRP A 111 -7.91 -5.48 -0.83
C TRP A 111 -7.52 -5.90 0.59
N ARG A 112 -7.92 -7.12 1.01
CA ARG A 112 -7.60 -7.68 2.33
C ARG A 112 -6.11 -7.94 2.50
N MET A 113 -5.46 -8.56 1.52
CA MET A 113 -4.03 -8.86 1.54
C MET A 113 -3.17 -7.61 1.38
N TRP A 114 -3.69 -6.62 0.64
CA TRP A 114 -3.04 -5.33 0.47
C TRP A 114 -3.00 -4.55 1.79
N ASN A 115 -4.13 -4.38 2.50
CA ASN A 115 -4.22 -3.51 3.68
C ASN A 115 -4.53 -4.28 4.97
N MET A 116 -3.65 -5.20 5.35
CA MET A 116 -3.83 -6.08 6.51
C MET A 116 -4.13 -5.33 7.82
N VAL A 117 -3.53 -4.16 8.03
CA VAL A 117 -3.73 -3.31 9.22
C VAL A 117 -5.20 -2.89 9.40
N ILE A 118 -5.89 -2.60 8.29
CA ILE A 118 -7.27 -2.12 8.32
C ILE A 118 -8.23 -3.31 8.44
N PHE A 119 -7.96 -4.40 7.72
CA PHE A 119 -8.86 -5.55 7.66
C PHE A 119 -8.73 -6.52 8.84
N SER A 120 -7.57 -6.63 9.49
CA SER A 120 -7.34 -7.55 10.60
C SER A 120 -8.30 -7.29 11.80
N PRO A 121 -8.50 -6.05 12.28
CA PRO A 121 -9.47 -5.76 13.34
C PRO A 121 -10.93 -5.99 12.91
N ILE A 122 -11.26 -5.64 11.66
CA ILE A 122 -12.63 -5.78 11.12
C ILE A 122 -13.02 -7.26 11.03
N LEU A 123 -12.13 -8.11 10.53
CA LEU A 123 -12.36 -9.55 10.46
C LEU A 123 -12.51 -10.16 11.84
N LYS A 124 -11.64 -9.81 12.78
CA LYS A 124 -11.73 -10.33 14.15
C LYS A 124 -13.09 -10.01 14.79
N ASN A 125 -13.58 -8.79 14.58
CA ASN A 125 -14.90 -8.38 15.09
C ASN A 125 -16.04 -9.12 14.37
N SER A 126 -16.01 -9.24 13.04
CA SER A 126 -17.04 -9.95 12.26
C SER A 126 -17.11 -11.45 12.59
N TYR A 127 -15.98 -12.14 12.69
CA TYR A 127 -15.95 -13.55 13.09
C TYR A 127 -16.38 -13.75 14.55
N SER A 128 -16.01 -12.82 15.45
CA SER A 128 -16.47 -12.88 16.86
C SER A 128 -17.98 -12.67 17.01
N GLY A 129 -18.58 -11.81 16.19
CA GLY A 129 -20.03 -11.59 16.17
C GLY A 129 -20.81 -12.79 15.64
N LEU A 130 -20.22 -13.56 14.72
CA LEU A 130 -20.82 -14.80 14.23
C LEU A 130 -20.71 -15.95 15.24
N THR A 131 -19.55 -16.14 15.89
CA THR A 131 -19.37 -17.22 16.86
C THR A 131 -20.03 -16.96 18.22
N GLY A 132 -20.29 -15.70 18.57
CA GLY A 132 -21.03 -15.32 19.79
C GLY A 132 -22.50 -15.73 19.81
N ASN A 133 -23.09 -16.10 18.67
CA ASN A 133 -24.49 -16.53 18.56
C ASN A 133 -24.67 -18.07 18.47
N PHE A 134 -23.58 -18.85 18.39
CA PHE A 134 -23.64 -20.31 18.24
C PHE A 134 -23.10 -21.12 19.44
N LEU A 135 -22.58 -20.47 20.47
CA LEU A 135 -22.27 -21.13 21.74
C LEU A 135 -23.40 -20.83 22.73
N PRO A 136 -24.31 -21.78 23.02
CA PRO A 136 -25.16 -21.65 24.19
C PRO A 136 -24.26 -21.52 25.43
N ALA A 137 -24.61 -20.59 26.30
CA ALA A 137 -23.99 -20.44 27.61
C ALA A 137 -24.28 -21.71 28.43
N ASP A 138 -23.42 -22.71 28.29
CA ASP A 138 -23.35 -23.82 29.24
C ASP A 138 -22.61 -23.32 30.50
N ARG A 139 -23.26 -23.55 31.63
CA ARG A 139 -23.01 -23.02 32.96
C ARG A 139 -22.80 -24.20 33.90
#